data_AF-A0A9E3J1Q3-F1
#
_entry.id   AF-A0A9E3J1Q3-F1
#
_cell.length_a   1.000
_cell.length_b   1.000
_cell.length_c   1.000
_cell.angle_alpha   90.00
_cell.angle_beta   90.00
_cell.angle_gamma   90.00
#
_symmetry.space_group_name_H-M   'P 1'
#
loop_
_entity.id
_entity.type
_entity.pdbx_description
1 polymer ?
#
loop_
_entity_poly.entity_id
_entity_poly.type
_entity_poly.pdbx_seq_one_letter_code
_entity_poly.pdbx_strand_id
1 'polypeptide(L)' 'MPALNGAFGPFRGNGYEVLDADLERSRQLAIVSADPMPPQLGDLFTVETRGVVHEVAVVQLACFEGGWSALCRVTDVF' A
#
# COMPACT_ATOMS: atom_id res chain seq x y z
N MET A 1 3.19 17.84 5.76
CA MET A 1 3.61 16.70 4.93
C MET A 1 4.94 16.22 5.50
N PRO A 2 5.03 15.09 6.22
CA PRO A 2 6.32 14.53 6.57
C PRO A 2 6.95 13.91 5.31
N ALA A 3 8.24 14.15 5.11
CA ALA A 3 9.00 13.65 3.98
C ALA A 3 9.23 12.14 4.12
N LEU A 4 8.83 11.37 3.10
CA LEU A 4 9.14 9.94 2.99
C LEU A 4 10.62 9.79 2.60
N ASN A 5 11.41 9.13 3.44
CA ASN A 5 12.85 8.91 3.25
C ASN A 5 13.11 7.92 2.09
N GLY A 6 13.89 8.35 1.10
CA GLY A 6 14.15 7.65 -0.15
C GLY A 6 15.14 6.48 -0.09
N ALA A 7 14.85 5.47 0.73
CA ALA A 7 15.54 4.17 0.67
C ALA A 7 14.63 3.12 0.02
N PHE A 8 14.43 3.23 -1.29
CA PHE A 8 13.66 2.27 -2.08
C PHE A 8 14.51 1.03 -2.38
N GLY A 9 14.01 -0.14 -2.01
CA GLY A 9 14.64 -1.41 -2.35
C GLY A 9 14.37 -1.80 -3.81
N PRO A 10 15.17 -2.69 -4.43
CA PRO A 10 14.92 -3.13 -5.80
C PRO A 10 13.65 -3.98 -5.88
N PHE A 11 12.78 -3.60 -6.81
CA PHE A 11 11.52 -4.27 -7.17
C PHE A 11 11.69 -5.79 -7.32
N ARG A 12 10.98 -6.58 -6.51
CA ARG A 12 10.91 -8.03 -6.65
C ARG A 12 9.52 -8.46 -7.14
N GLY A 13 9.39 -8.57 -8.46
CA GLY A 13 8.67 -9.69 -9.10
C GLY A 13 7.17 -9.60 -9.34
N ASN A 14 6.38 -8.75 -8.66
CA ASN A 14 4.95 -8.58 -8.98
C ASN A 14 4.45 -7.16 -8.62
N GLY A 15 4.36 -6.28 -9.61
CA GLY A 15 3.47 -5.10 -9.70
C GLY A 15 3.60 -3.95 -8.71
N TYR A 16 3.81 -4.19 -7.41
CA TYR A 16 3.67 -3.18 -6.36
C TYR A 16 4.64 -3.42 -5.18
N GLU A 17 5.06 -2.34 -4.54
CA GLU A 17 5.84 -2.30 -3.31
C GLU A 17 4.91 -1.92 -2.14
N VAL A 18 4.97 -2.70 -1.06
CA VAL A 18 4.28 -2.38 0.20
C VAL A 18 5.30 -1.71 1.11
N LEU A 19 5.12 -0.42 1.35
CA LEU A 19 5.91 0.35 2.30
C LEU A 19 5.21 0.25 3.66
N ASP A 20 5.68 -0.69 4.49
CA ASP A 20 5.21 -0.89 5.85
C ASP A 20 6.23 -0.34 6.86
N ALA A 21 5.71 0.32 7.88
CA ALA A 21 6.38 0.43 9.16
C ALA A 21 5.31 0.48 10.26
N ASP A 22 4.68 -0.68 10.51
CA ASP A 22 3.87 -1.05 11.67
C ASP A 22 2.35 -1.11 11.41
N LEU A 23 1.94 -2.05 10.56
CA LEU A 23 0.54 -2.44 10.33
C LEU A 23 -0.19 -2.85 11.62
N GLU A 24 0.50 -3.46 12.59
CA GLU A 24 -0.08 -3.85 13.88
C GLU A 24 -0.45 -2.63 14.74
N ARG A 25 0.38 -1.58 14.73
CA ARG A 25 0.14 -0.38 15.54
C ARG A 25 -0.68 0.69 14.83
N SER A 26 -0.47 0.88 13.54
CA SER A 26 -1.08 1.97 12.76
C SER A 26 -2.33 1.53 12.00
N ARG A 27 -2.51 0.22 11.76
CA ARG A 27 -3.53 -0.36 10.89
C ARG A 27 -3.58 0.30 9.51
N GLN A 28 -2.44 0.81 9.05
CA GLN A 28 -2.27 1.50 7.79
C GLN A 28 -1.06 0.96 7.06
N LEU A 29 -1.12 0.94 5.73
CA LEU A 29 0.03 0.70 4.88
C LEU A 29 0.00 1.62 3.67
N ALA A 30 1.17 1.87 3.09
CA ALA A 30 1.26 2.51 1.79
C ALA A 30 1.62 1.45 0.74
N ILE A 31 0.89 1.44 -0.37
CA ILE A 31 1.22 0.67 -1.57
C ILE A 31 1.73 1.66 -2.61
N VAL A 32 2.82 1.32 -3.28
CA VAL A 32 3.35 2.11 -4.42
C VAL A 32 3.51 1.18 -5.60
N SER A 33 3.14 1.65 -6.78
CA SER A 33 3.28 0.88 -8.01
C SER A 33 3.69 1.77 -9.16
N ALA A 34 4.45 1.21 -10.09
CA ALA A 34 4.73 1.80 -11.39
C ALA A 34 3.71 1.37 -12.47
N ASP A 35 2.69 0.59 -12.09
CA ASP A 35 1.62 0.17 -13.01
C ASP A 35 0.82 1.40 -13.46
N PRO A 36 0.51 1.54 -14.76
CA PRO A 36 -0.28 2.66 -15.28
C PRO A 36 -1.75 2.63 -14.82
N MET A 37 -2.24 1.54 -14.26
CA MET A 37 -3.62 1.39 -13.81
C MET A 37 -3.71 1.53 -12.27
N PRO A 38 -4.02 2.73 -11.76
CA PRO A 38 -4.25 2.92 -10.33
C PRO A 38 -5.53 2.23 -9.86
N PRO A 39 -5.58 1.76 -8.61
CA PRO A 39 -6.82 1.29 -7.99
C PRO A 39 -7.77 2.46 -7.73
N GLN A 40 -9.01 2.15 -7.38
CA GLN A 40 -10.02 3.11 -6.94
C GLN A 40 -10.05 3.24 -5.41
N LEU A 41 -10.61 4.35 -4.93
CA LEU A 41 -10.91 4.49 -3.50
C LEU A 41 -11.94 3.42 -3.09
N GLY A 42 -11.65 2.70 -2.01
CA GLY A 42 -12.47 1.59 -1.54
C GLY A 42 -12.07 0.22 -2.10
N ASP A 43 -11.18 0.16 -3.10
CA ASP A 43 -10.65 -1.12 -3.57
C ASP A 43 -9.94 -1.86 -2.44
N LEU A 44 -10.07 -3.18 -2.45
CA LEU A 44 -9.52 -4.06 -1.43
C LEU A 44 -8.23 -4.70 -1.94
N PHE A 45 -7.21 -4.70 -1.09
CA PHE A 45 -5.99 -5.46 -1.25
C PHE A 45 -5.88 -6.51 -0.15
N THR A 46 -5.34 -7.67 -0.50
CA THR A 46 -4.96 -8.69 0.46
C THR A 46 -3.46 -8.58 0.70
N VAL A 47 -3.06 -8.38 1.95
CA VAL A 47 -1.65 -8.26 2.35
C VAL A 47 -1.33 -9.32 3.38
N GLU A 48 -0.32 -10.13 3.12
CA GLU A 48 0.23 -11.08 4.08
C GLU A 48 1.45 -10.46 4.78
N THR A 49 1.42 -10.38 6.11
CA THR A 49 2.56 -9.98 6.93
C THR A 49 2.71 -10.92 8.12
N ARG A 50 3.95 -11.38 8.39
CA ARG A 50 4.26 -12.30 9.50
C ARG A 50 3.36 -13.55 9.56
N GLY A 51 2.90 -14.04 8.40
CA GLY A 51 2.00 -15.20 8.30
C GLY A 51 0.54 -14.92 8.65
N VAL A 52 0.15 -13.65 8.79
CA VAL A 52 -1.25 -13.21 8.96
C VAL A 52 -1.70 -12.48 7.71
N VAL A 53 -2.88 -12.85 7.21
CA VAL A 53 -3.51 -12.20 6.05
C VAL A 53 -4.44 -11.11 6.54
N HIS A 54 -4.26 -9.90 6.02
CA HIS A 54 -5.10 -8.74 6.28
C HIS A 54 -5.78 -8.29 4.99
N GLU A 55 -7.05 -7.94 5.09
CA GLU A 55 -7.74 -7.19 4.06
C GLU A 55 -7.64 -5.70 4.36
N VAL A 56 -7.24 -4.91 3.37
CA VAL A 56 -7.04 -3.47 3.50
C VAL A 56 -7.76 -2.74 2.38
N ALA A 57 -8.44 -1.64 2.71
CA ALA A 57 -9.12 -0.80 1.75
C ALA A 57 -8.32 0.46 1.42
N VAL A 58 -8.30 0.86 0.15
CA VAL A 58 -7.72 2.14 -0.29
C VAL A 58 -8.55 3.28 0.28
N VAL A 59 -7.93 4.11 1.11
CA VAL A 59 -8.58 5.29 1.71
C VAL A 59 -8.06 6.60 1.12
N GLN A 60 -6.85 6.59 0.53
CA GLN A 60 -6.30 7.72 -0.22
C GLN A 60 -5.49 7.21 -1.41
N LEU A 61 -5.50 7.99 -2.49
CA LEU A 61 -4.77 7.70 -3.72
C LEU A 61 -4.07 8.96 -4.21
N ALA A 62 -2.81 8.82 -4.63
CA ALA A 62 -2.06 9.84 -5.33
C ALA A 62 -1.45 9.23 -6.60
N CYS A 63 -1.64 9.89 -7.74
CA CYS A 63 -1.01 9.51 -9.00
C CYS A 63 0.17 10.44 -9.30
N PHE A 64 1.22 9.93 -9.89
CA PHE A 64 2.39 10.68 -10.31
C PHE A 64 2.89 10.18 -11.67
N GLU A 65 3.82 10.91 -12.28
CA GLU A 65 4.40 10.49 -13.55
C GLU A 65 5.11 9.14 -13.38
N GLY A 66 4.60 8.11 -14.06
CA GLY A 66 5.15 6.75 -14.00
C GLY A 66 4.61 5.86 -12.88
N GLY A 67 3.51 6.23 -12.20
CA GLY A 67 2.88 5.33 -11.23
C GLY A 67 1.84 5.95 -10.30
N TRP A 68 1.57 5.24 -9.21
CA TRP A 68 0.63 5.64 -8.18
C TRP A 68 1.08 5.19 -6.79
N SER A 69 0.54 5.86 -5.78
CA SER A 69 0.61 5.46 -4.38
C SER A 69 -0.77 5.47 -3.74
N ALA A 70 -1.05 4.46 -2.93
CA ALA A 70 -2.29 4.30 -2.21
C ALA A 70 -2.00 4.17 -0.72
N LEU A 71 -2.69 4.96 0.11
CA LEU A 71 -2.78 4.70 1.54
C LEU A 71 -3.96 3.76 1.78
N CYS A 72 -3.69 2.63 2.38
CA CYS A 72 -4.70 1.63 2.71
C CYS A 72 -4.86 1.51 4.22
N ARG A 73 -6.05 1.14 4.67
CA ARG A 73 -6.36 0.87 6.07
C ARG A 73 -6.96 -0.53 6.21
N VAL A 74 -6.56 -1.25 7.25
CA VAL A 74 -7.13 -2.57 7.59
C VAL A 74 -8.63 -2.44 7.79
N THR A 75 -9.38 -3.25 7.06
CA THR A 75 -10.82 -3.42 7.25
C THR A 75 -11.04 -4.61 8.15
N ASP A 76 -11.53 -4.37 9.37
CA ASP A 76 -12.06 -5.46 10.19
C ASP A 76 -13.35 -5.95 9.50
N VAL A 77 -13.27 -7.07 8.79
CA VAL A 77 -14.45 -7.77 8.27
C VAL A 77 -15.09 -8.45 9.47
N PHE A 78 -16.15 -7.84 10.02
CA PHE A 78 -16.96 -8.41 11.10
C PHE A 78 -17.97 -9.43 10.57
#